data_AF-A0A059VZ58-F1
#
_entry.id   AF-A0A059VZ58-F1
#
_cell.length_a   1.000
_cell.length_b   1.000
_cell.length_c   1.000
_cell.angle_alpha   90.00
_cell.angle_beta   90.00
_cell.angle_gamma   90.00
#
_symmetry.space_group_name_H-M   'P 1'
#
loop_
_entity.id
_entity.type
_entity.pdbx_description
1 polymer ?
#
loop_
_entity_poly.entity_id
_entity_poly.type
_entity_poly.pdbx_seq_one_letter_code
_entity_poly.pdbx_strand_id
1 'polypeptide(L)' 'MTVLRLVKGFARFWYAFLIGDDWKIAASVVSVLLVGAVALCAGAAPGGWLAVLLGLLLMAGFGAVLLLDVARRNRR' A
#
# COMPACT_ATOMS: atom_id res chain seq x y z
N MET A 1 -9.56 0.99 23.71
CA MET A 1 -9.67 1.76 22.45
C MET A 1 -11.14 1.86 22.09
N THR A 2 -11.70 3.04 21.87
CA THR A 2 -13.14 3.20 21.55
C THR A 2 -13.39 3.13 20.05
N VAL A 3 -14.52 2.54 19.65
CA VAL A 3 -14.93 2.37 18.24
C VAL A 3 -14.88 3.70 17.46
N LEU A 4 -15.30 4.80 18.09
CA LEU A 4 -15.22 6.14 17.49
C LEU A 4 -13.78 6.55 17.10
N ARG A 5 -12.76 6.16 17.87
CA ARG A 5 -11.36 6.48 17.55
C ARG A 5 -10.86 5.68 16.35
N LEU A 6 -11.28 4.43 16.22
CA LEU A 6 -10.94 3.58 15.07
C LEU A 6 -11.59 4.13 13.79
N VAL A 7 -12.88 4.46 13.83
CA VAL A 7 -13.61 5.04 12.69
C VAL A 7 -12.99 6.37 12.26
N LYS A 8 -12.66 7.25 13.21
CA LYS A 8 -12.03 8.54 12.92
C LYS A 8 -10.62 8.38 12.33
N GLY A 9 -9.86 7.38 12.79
CA GLY A 9 -8.57 7.01 12.22
C GLY A 9 -8.70 6.48 10.79
N PHE A 10 -9.67 5.60 10.56
CA PHE A 10 -9.97 5.03 9.24
C PHE A 10 -10.40 6.09 8.23
N ALA A 11 -11.33 6.98 8.60
CA ALA A 11 -11.76 8.07 7.73
C ALA A 11 -10.61 9.05 7.40
N ARG A 12 -9.76 9.34 8.39
CA ARG A 12 -8.59 10.21 8.17
C ARG A 12 -7.53 9.53 7.29
N PHE A 13 -7.38 8.21 7.39
CA PHE A 13 -6.55 7.44 6.48
C PHE A 13 -7.08 7.54 5.04
N TRP A 14 -8.37 7.29 4.81
CA TRP A 14 -8.96 7.42 3.48
C TRP A 14 -8.85 8.85 2.93
N TYR A 15 -9.02 9.87 3.76
CA TYR A 15 -8.81 11.26 3.34
C TYR A 15 -7.34 11.53 2.96
N ALA A 16 -6.37 11.09 3.78
CA ALA A 16 -4.95 11.26 3.49
C ALA A 16 -4.50 10.46 2.26
N PHE A 17 -5.12 9.30 2.02
CA PHE A 17 -4.83 8.42 0.90
C PHE A 17 -5.42 8.94 -0.42
N LEU A 18 -6.65 9.45 -0.40
CA LEU A 18 -7.39 9.83 -1.60
C LEU A 18 -7.24 11.32 -1.97
N ILE A 19 -7.06 12.19 -0.97
CA ILE A 19 -7.04 13.66 -1.13
C ILE A 19 -5.72 14.26 -0.63
N GLY A 20 -5.13 13.72 0.44
CA GLY A 20 -3.91 14.23 1.07
C GLY A 20 -2.59 13.80 0.42
N ASP A 21 -2.64 12.90 -0.57
CA ASP A 21 -1.51 12.33 -1.33
C ASP A 21 -0.24 12.12 -0.49
N ASP A 22 -0.26 11.11 0.39
CA ASP A 22 0.98 10.55 0.89
C ASP A 22 1.67 9.80 -0.26
N TRP A 23 2.38 10.56 -1.08
CA TRP A 23 2.98 10.15 -2.35
C TRP A 23 3.82 8.87 -2.23
N LYS A 24 4.31 8.55 -1.02
CA LYS A 24 5.06 7.32 -0.71
C LYS A 24 4.20 6.07 -0.85
N ILE A 25 2.94 6.14 -0.40
CA ILE A 25 2.00 5.02 -0.50
C ILE A 25 1.61 4.83 -1.96
N ALA A 26 1.26 5.93 -2.65
CA ALA A 26 0.94 5.91 -4.07
C ALA A 26 2.12 5.34 -4.90
N ALA A 27 3.34 5.82 -4.65
CA ALA A 27 4.54 5.33 -5.32
C ALA A 27 4.78 3.83 -5.06
N SER A 28 4.57 3.34 -3.84
CA SER A 28 4.71 1.91 -3.52
C SER A 28 3.69 1.06 -4.28
N VAL A 29 2.42 1.48 -4.35
CA VAL A 29 1.38 0.73 -5.07
C VAL A 29 1.67 0.72 -6.56
N VAL A 30 1.96 1.90 -7.14
CA VAL A 30 2.25 2.04 -8.56
C VAL A 30 3.46 1.20 -8.96
N SER A 31 4.54 1.20 -8.16
CA SER A 31 5.74 0.41 -8.48
C SER A 31 5.48 -1.10 -8.48
N VAL A 32 4.69 -1.63 -7.55
CA VAL A 32 4.30 -3.05 -7.57
C VAL A 32 3.46 -3.38 -8.81
N LEU A 33 2.50 -2.51 -9.17
CA LEU A 33 1.67 -2.71 -10.36
C LEU A 33 2.51 -2.65 -11.64
N LEU A 34 3.50 -1.76 -11.71
CA LEU A 34 4.39 -1.62 -12.85
C LEU A 34 5.27 -2.86 -13.03
N VAL A 35 5.86 -3.36 -11.93
CA VAL A 35 6.62 -4.62 -11.92
C VAL A 35 5.75 -5.79 -12.38
N GLY A 36 4.52 -5.86 -11.88
CA GLY A 36 3.56 -6.89 -12.28
C GLY A 36 3.17 -6.84 -13.74
N ALA A 37 2.88 -5.66 -14.27
CA ALA A 37 2.55 -5.47 -15.67
C ALA A 37 3.71 -5.88 -16.57
N VAL A 38 4.94 -5.45 -16.26
CA VAL A 38 6.15 -5.82 -17.01
C VAL A 38 6.35 -7.33 -16.98
N ALA A 39 6.25 -7.96 -15.81
CA ALA A 39 6.43 -9.41 -15.67
C ALA A 39 5.36 -10.22 -16.43
N LEU A 40 4.12 -9.74 -16.45
CA LEU A 40 3.03 -10.35 -17.22
C LEU A 40 3.29 -10.23 -18.73
N CYS A 41 3.63 -9.04 -19.20
CA CYS A 41 3.93 -8.78 -20.61
C CYS A 41 5.16 -9.56 -21.11
N ALA A 42 6.14 -9.80 -20.23
CA ALA A 42 7.33 -10.61 -20.53
C ALA A 42 7.07 -12.13 -20.46
N GLY A 43 5.87 -12.57 -20.03
CA GLY A 43 5.56 -13.98 -19.87
C GLY A 43 6.38 -14.66 -18.76
N ALA A 44 6.83 -13.91 -17.76
CA ALA A 44 7.80 -14.39 -16.76
C ALA A 44 7.24 -15.49 -15.84
N ALA A 45 5.91 -15.57 -15.66
CA ALA A 45 5.25 -16.63 -14.90
C ALA A 45 3.77 -16.75 -15.29
N PRO A 46 3.10 -17.88 -14.93
CA PRO A 46 1.64 -18.01 -15.08
C PRO A 46 0.89 -16.92 -14.33
N GLY A 47 -0.13 -16.33 -14.97
CA GLY A 47 -0.85 -15.16 -14.42
C GLY A 47 -1.44 -15.37 -13.02
N GLY A 48 -1.88 -16.60 -12.70
CA GLY A 48 -2.37 -16.93 -11.35
C GLY A 48 -1.32 -16.77 -10.25
N TRP A 49 -0.10 -17.25 -10.49
CA TRP A 49 1.00 -17.08 -9.53
C TRP A 49 1.46 -15.63 -9.43
N LEU A 50 1.51 -14.94 -10.56
CA LEU A 50 1.84 -13.52 -10.61
C LEU A 50 0.86 -12.70 -9.76
N ALA A 51 -0.45 -12.97 -9.88
CA ALA A 51 -1.49 -12.27 -9.12
C ALA A 51 -1.33 -12.46 -7.60
N VAL A 52 -1.09 -13.70 -7.14
CA VAL A 52 -0.86 -13.97 -5.71
C VAL A 52 0.38 -13.23 -5.21
N LEU A 53 1.48 -13.31 -5.95
CA LEU A 53 2.75 -12.70 -5.55
C LEU A 53 2.63 -11.17 -5.50
N LEU A 54 2.00 -10.55 -6.49
CA LEU A 54 1.76 -9.11 -6.52
C LEU A 54 0.79 -8.66 -5.41
N GLY A 55 -0.22 -9.45 -5.09
CA GLY A 55 -1.11 -9.19 -3.96
C GLY A 55 -0.36 -9.17 -2.63
N LEU A 56 0.55 -10.13 -2.42
CA LEU A 56 1.42 -10.15 -1.23
C LEU A 56 2.37 -8.95 -1.21
N LEU A 57 2.95 -8.59 -2.35
CA LEU A 57 3.88 -7.47 -2.47
C LEU A 57 3.17 -6.12 -2.20
N LEU A 58 1.93 -5.97 -2.69
CA LEU A 58 1.09 -4.81 -2.40
C LEU A 58 0.81 -4.70 -0.90
N MET A 59 0.37 -5.79 -0.26
CA MET A 59 0.10 -5.80 1.18
C MET A 59 1.35 -5.47 2.01
N ALA A 60 2.49 -6.08 1.67
CA ALA A 60 3.75 -5.85 2.37
C ALA A 60 4.26 -4.42 2.18
N GLY A 61 4.27 -3.90 0.95
CA GLY A 61 4.71 -2.55 0.64
C GLY A 61 3.84 -1.49 1.31
N PHE A 62 2.52 -1.63 1.18
CA PHE A 62 1.56 -0.76 1.86
C PHE A 62 1.72 -0.79 3.38
N GLY A 63 1.77 -1.98 3.97
CA GLY A 63 1.95 -2.15 5.41
C GLY A 63 3.26 -1.56 5.93
N ALA A 64 4.36 -1.75 5.19
CA ALA A 64 5.66 -1.18 5.54
C ALA A 64 5.64 0.35 5.50
N VAL A 65 5.07 0.97 4.47
CA VAL A 65 4.99 2.43 4.37
C VAL A 65 4.12 3.00 5.49
N LEU A 66 2.99 2.37 5.80
CA LEU A 66 2.13 2.77 6.92
C LEU A 66 2.86 2.66 8.26
N LEU A 67 3.55 1.55 8.51
CA LEU A 67 4.33 1.35 9.74
C LEU A 67 5.41 2.41 9.89
N LEU A 68 6.12 2.72 8.81
CA LEU A 68 7.15 3.76 8.79
C LEU A 68 6.55 5.15 9.06
N ASP A 69 5.41 5.47 8.47
CA ASP A 69 4.76 6.76 8.68
C ASP A 69 4.28 6.93 10.13
N VAL A 70 3.61 5.90 10.68
CA VAL A 70 3.17 5.89 12.08
C VAL A 70 4.37 5.98 13.03
N ALA A 71 5.43 5.21 12.79
CA ALA A 71 6.62 5.21 13.63
C ALA A 71 7.32 6.58 13.62
N ARG A 72 7.38 7.25 12.46
CA ARG A 72 7.95 8.60 12.35
C ARG A 72 7.11 9.64 13.09
N ARG A 73 5.79 9.50 13.05
CA ARG A 73 4.86 10.42 13.74
C ARG A 73 4.91 10.27 15.26
N ASN A 74 5.22 9.09 15.79
CA ASN A 74 5.35 8.87 17.24
C ASN A 74 6.66 9.42 17.83
N ARG A 75 7.67 9.74 17.00
CA ARG A 75 8.95 10.31 17.45
C ARG A 75 9.00 11.85 17.42
N ARG A 76 7.98 12.51 16.88
CA ARG A 76 7.87 13.98 16.85
C ARG A 76 6.76 14.42 17.78
#